data_AF-A0AAJ6IW60-F1
#
_entry.id   AF-A0AAJ6IW60-F1
#
_cell.length_a   1.000
_cell.length_b   1.000
_cell.length_c   1.000
_cell.angle_alpha   90.00
_cell.angle_beta   90.00
_cell.angle_gamma   90.00
#
_symmetry.space_group_name_H-M   'P 1'
#
loop_
_entity.id
_entity.type
_entity.pdbx_description
1 polymer ?
#
loop_
_entity_poly.entity_id
_entity_poly.type
_entity_poly.pdbx_seq_one_letter_code
_entity_poly.pdbx_strand_id
1 'polypeptide(L)'
;MNQLLSAVTTDLQTLFRQEVELAKAEVRDEASRAGKAAGMFGGAGFAGYMVLLFLSLAAMLGLANVIDGGWAALVVAALWGIAGALLFLKGRAGMKAVSPKPERTVETMKENAQWARHPTK
;
A
#
# COMPACT_ATOMS: atom_id res chain seq x y z
N MET A 1 -12.85 16.84 52.63
CA MET A 1 -11.98 15.82 51.98
C MET A 1 -12.67 15.15 50.79
N ASN A 2 -13.86 14.54 50.96
CA ASN A 2 -14.55 13.79 49.88
C ASN A 2 -14.87 14.58 48.60
N GLN A 3 -15.21 15.87 48.70
CA GLN A 3 -15.61 16.65 47.52
C GLN A 3 -14.44 16.93 46.56
N LEU A 4 -13.20 17.06 47.07
CA LEU A 4 -12.01 17.32 46.25
C LEU A 4 -11.55 16.06 45.50
N LEU A 5 -11.57 14.90 46.17
CA LEU A 5 -11.31 13.60 45.54
C LEU A 5 -12.33 13.28 44.44
N SER A 6 -13.60 13.60 44.67
CA SER A 6 -14.65 13.45 43.66
C SER A 6 -14.39 14.34 42.44
N ALA A 7 -14.01 15.61 42.63
CA ALA A 7 -13.72 16.54 41.53
C ALA A 7 -12.53 16.10 40.67
N VAL A 8 -11.41 15.70 41.29
CA VAL A 8 -10.23 15.20 40.57
C VAL A 8 -10.54 13.94 39.75
N THR A 9 -11.35 13.03 40.30
CA THR A 9 -11.76 11.81 39.59
C THR A 9 -12.64 12.13 38.38
N THR A 10 -13.53 13.12 38.51
CA THR A 10 -14.36 13.61 37.40
C THR A 10 -13.54 14.31 36.32
N ASP A 11 -12.53 15.10 36.70
CA ASP A 11 -11.65 15.78 35.75
C ASP A 11 -10.80 14.79 34.95
N LEU A 12 -10.25 13.77 35.61
CA LEU A 12 -9.51 12.69 34.95
C LEU A 12 -10.39 11.89 33.98
N GLN A 13 -11.63 11.58 34.36
CA GLN A 13 -12.59 10.92 33.47
C GLN A 13 -12.92 11.80 32.25
N THR A 14 -12.97 13.11 32.44
CA THR A 14 -13.20 14.09 31.37
C THR A 14 -12.01 14.17 30.42
N LEU A 15 -10.79 14.26 30.94
CA LEU A 15 -9.55 14.26 30.16
C LEU A 15 -9.40 12.97 29.35
N PHE A 16 -9.61 11.81 29.97
CA PHE A 16 -9.52 10.52 29.27
C PHE A 16 -10.52 10.44 28.11
N ARG A 17 -11.75 10.93 28.32
CA ARG A 17 -12.74 11.00 27.25
C ARG A 17 -12.29 11.95 26.13
N GLN A 18 -11.67 13.07 26.47
CA GLN A 18 -11.14 14.02 25.48
C GLN A 18 -9.98 13.44 24.67
N GLU A 19 -9.05 12.72 25.31
CA GLU A 19 -7.96 12.00 24.61
C GLU A 19 -8.50 10.97 23.64
N VAL A 20 -9.51 10.21 24.05
CA VAL A 20 -10.18 9.24 23.17
C VAL A 20 -10.86 9.93 21.99
N GLU A 21 -11.57 11.05 22.22
CA GLU A 21 -12.20 11.80 21.14
C GLU A 21 -11.17 12.46 20.22
N LEU A 22 -10.05 12.94 20.75
CA LEU A 22 -8.94 13.50 19.98
C LEU A 22 -8.27 12.43 19.11
N ALA A 23 -7.94 11.28 19.69
CA ALA A 23 -7.36 10.15 18.96
C ALA A 23 -8.31 9.67 17.85
N LYS A 24 -9.62 9.60 18.10
CA LYS A 24 -10.62 9.31 17.07
C LYS A 24 -10.63 10.36 15.96
N ALA A 25 -10.54 11.64 16.32
CA ALA A 25 -10.51 12.73 15.34
C ALA A 25 -9.26 12.67 14.46
N GLU A 26 -8.09 12.41 15.06
CA GLU A 26 -6.81 12.27 14.37
C GLU A 26 -6.80 11.07 13.42
N VAL A 27 -7.22 9.89 13.90
CA VAL A 27 -7.38 8.69 13.05
C VAL A 27 -8.35 8.94 11.90
N ARG A 28 -9.43 9.68 12.12
CA ARG A 28 -10.40 10.02 11.07
C ARG A 28 -9.82 10.99 10.04
N ASP A 29 -9.06 12.00 10.46
CA ASP A 29 -8.40 12.92 9.54
C ASP A 29 -7.34 12.19 8.70
N GLU A 30 -6.52 11.36 9.35
CA GLU A 30 -5.50 10.56 8.68
C GLU A 30 -6.12 9.56 7.70
N ALA A 31 -7.17 8.85 8.09
CA ALA A 31 -7.93 7.96 7.21
C ALA A 31 -8.55 8.72 6.02
N SER A 32 -9.05 9.94 6.24
CA SER A 32 -9.59 10.77 5.15
C SER A 32 -8.49 11.19 4.16
N ARG A 33 -7.33 11.61 4.65
CA ARG A 33 -6.17 11.97 3.82
C ARG A 33 -5.68 10.77 3.03
N ALA A 34 -5.51 9.63 3.69
CA ALA A 34 -5.11 8.37 3.05
C ALA A 34 -6.15 7.94 1.99
N GLY A 35 -7.44 8.04 2.29
CA GLY A 35 -8.52 7.71 1.36
C GLY A 35 -8.55 8.62 0.13
N LYS A 36 -8.35 9.93 0.31
CA LYS A 36 -8.23 10.89 -0.80
C LYS A 36 -7.01 10.58 -1.66
N ALA A 37 -5.85 10.35 -1.04
CA ALA A 37 -4.63 9.99 -1.75
C ALA A 37 -4.79 8.68 -2.54
N ALA A 38 -5.34 7.64 -1.92
CA ALA A 38 -5.65 6.37 -2.59
C ALA A 38 -6.63 6.57 -3.76
N GLY A 39 -7.67 7.39 -3.59
CA GLY A 39 -8.59 7.75 -4.66
C GLY A 39 -7.91 8.49 -5.82
N MET A 40 -7.04 9.46 -5.53
CA MET A 40 -6.27 10.18 -6.55
C MET A 40 -5.31 9.26 -7.29
N PHE A 41 -4.58 8.38 -6.59
CA PHE A 41 -3.70 7.40 -7.22
C PHE A 41 -4.47 6.37 -8.05
N GLY A 42 -5.65 5.93 -7.58
CA GLY A 42 -6.54 5.07 -8.34
C GLY A 42 -7.02 5.74 -9.64
N GLY A 43 -7.46 7.00 -9.53
CA GLY A 43 -7.86 7.81 -10.69
C GLY A 43 -6.72 8.05 -11.67
N ALA A 44 -5.52 8.37 -11.18
CA ALA A 44 -4.32 8.55 -11.99
C ALA A 44 -3.91 7.25 -12.70
N GLY A 45 -4.00 6.10 -12.01
CA GLY A 45 -3.76 4.78 -12.59
C GLY A 45 -4.72 4.47 -13.73
N PHE A 46 -6.02 4.72 -13.52
CA PHE A 46 -7.03 4.54 -14.57
C PHE A 46 -6.82 5.48 -15.76
N ALA A 47 -6.58 6.77 -15.49
CA ALA A 47 -6.30 7.75 -16.54
C ALA A 47 -5.05 7.38 -17.34
N GLY A 48 -3.98 6.94 -16.67
CA GLY A 48 -2.76 6.45 -17.32
C GLY A 48 -3.02 5.21 -18.19
N TYR A 49 -3.84 4.27 -17.71
CA TYR A 49 -4.26 3.11 -18.50
C TYR A 49 -5.05 3.52 -19.75
N MET A 50 -5.97 4.47 -19.64
CA MET A 50 -6.71 5.00 -20.79
C MET A 50 -5.79 5.68 -21.82
N VAL A 51 -4.80 6.46 -21.37
CA VAL A 51 -3.81 7.07 -22.26
C VAL A 51 -3.04 5.98 -23.02
N LEU A 52 -2.57 4.94 -22.33
CA LEU A 52 -1.84 3.83 -22.97
C LEU A 52 -2.71 3.07 -23.97
N LEU A 53 -4.00 2.88 -23.67
CA LEU A 53 -4.97 2.28 -24.60
C LEU A 53 -5.11 3.10 -25.88
N PHE A 54 -5.35 4.42 -25.77
CA PHE A 54 -5.50 5.29 -26.93
C PHE A 54 -4.20 5.43 -27.72
N LEU A 55 -3.04 5.48 -27.06
CA LEU A 55 -1.74 5.45 -27.74
C LEU A 55 -1.53 4.14 -28.50
N SER A 56 -1.97 3.00 -27.96
CA SER A 56 -1.87 1.70 -28.63
C SER A 56 -2.75 1.66 -29.88
N LEU A 57 -3.98 2.18 -29.80
CA LEU A 57 -4.87 2.30 -30.95
C LEU A 57 -4.30 3.26 -32.00
N ALA A 58 -3.78 4.42 -31.57
CA ALA A 58 -3.16 5.39 -32.46
C ALA A 58 -1.92 4.82 -33.16
N ALA A 59 -1.08 4.06 -32.44
CA ALA A 59 0.07 3.37 -33.01
C ALA A 59 -0.35 2.31 -34.03
N MET A 60 -1.35 1.49 -33.70
CA MET A 60 -1.87 0.45 -34.59
C MET A 60 -2.46 1.06 -35.87
N LEU A 61 -3.34 2.05 -35.74
CA LEU A 61 -3.96 2.73 -36.88
C LEU A 61 -2.92 3.52 -37.69
N GLY A 62 -1.96 4.15 -37.02
CA GLY A 62 -0.84 4.83 -37.65
C GLY A 62 -0.01 3.88 -38.52
N LEU A 63 0.39 2.73 -37.96
CA LEU A 63 1.11 1.69 -38.70
C LEU A 63 0.26 1.11 -39.84
N ALA A 64 -1.05 0.97 -39.64
CA ALA A 64 -1.95 0.44 -40.68
C ALA A 64 -2.02 1.33 -41.94
N ASN A 65 -1.53 2.57 -41.90
CA ASN A 65 -1.40 3.41 -43.10
C ASN A 65 -0.17 3.05 -43.96
N VAL A 66 0.79 2.32 -43.39
CA VAL A 66 2.07 1.98 -44.05
C VAL A 66 2.25 0.48 -44.26
N ILE A 67 1.58 -0.35 -43.44
CA ILE A 67 1.56 -1.81 -43.53
C ILE A 67 0.14 -2.34 -43.37
N ASP A 68 -0.10 -3.60 -43.73
CA ASP A 68 -1.41 -4.25 -43.51
C ASP A 68 -1.81 -4.22 -42.02
N GLY A 69 -3.11 -4.04 -41.77
CA GLY A 69 -3.65 -3.85 -40.42
C GLY A 69 -3.40 -5.04 -39.50
N GLY A 70 -3.34 -6.27 -40.03
CA GLY A 70 -2.99 -7.45 -39.26
C GLY A 70 -1.54 -7.40 -38.76
N TRP A 71 -0.61 -6.98 -39.61
CA TRP A 71 0.79 -6.80 -39.23
C TRP A 71 0.98 -5.62 -38.27
N ALA A 72 0.24 -4.53 -38.44
CA ALA A 72 0.23 -3.41 -37.48
C ALA A 72 -0.22 -3.85 -36.08
N ALA A 73 -1.31 -4.63 -36.01
CA ALA A 73 -1.81 -5.18 -34.75
C ALA A 73 -0.78 -6.13 -34.10
N LEU A 74 -0.12 -6.99 -34.89
CA LEU A 74 0.92 -7.90 -34.38
C LEU A 74 2.13 -7.14 -33.81
N VAL A 75 2.57 -6.04 -34.42
CA VAL A 75 3.65 -5.21 -33.89
C VAL A 75 3.28 -4.60 -32.54
N VAL A 76 2.09 -4.01 -32.43
CA VAL A 76 1.61 -3.43 -31.17
C VAL A 76 1.42 -4.52 -30.08
N ALA A 77 0.92 -5.69 -30.46
CA ALA A 77 0.82 -6.84 -29.57
C ALA A 77 2.19 -7.32 -29.08
N ALA A 78 3.20 -7.37 -29.96
CA ALA A 78 4.56 -7.73 -29.59
C ALA A 78 5.16 -6.73 -28.59
N LEU A 79 4.94 -5.41 -28.79
CA LEU A 79 5.39 -4.38 -27.86
C LEU A 79 4.81 -4.60 -26.44
N TRP A 80 3.50 -4.85 -26.34
CA TRP A 80 2.86 -5.16 -25.06
C TRP A 80 3.31 -6.49 -24.47
N GLY A 81 3.54 -7.51 -25.31
CA GLY A 81 4.08 -8.80 -24.89
C GLY A 81 5.45 -8.67 -24.22
N ILE A 82 6.35 -7.88 -24.82
CA ILE A 82 7.68 -7.59 -24.25
C ILE A 82 7.54 -6.82 -22.94
N ALA A 83 6.73 -5.76 -22.91
CA ALA A 83 6.49 -4.98 -21.70
C ALA A 83 5.94 -5.85 -20.56
N GLY A 84 4.95 -6.70 -20.86
CA GLY A 84 4.36 -7.65 -19.92
C GLY A 84 5.36 -8.68 -19.41
N ALA A 85 6.20 -9.24 -20.29
CA ALA A 85 7.26 -10.17 -19.89
C ALA A 85 8.26 -9.51 -18.92
N LEU A 86 8.71 -8.29 -19.22
CA LEU A 86 9.63 -7.56 -18.35
C LEU A 86 9.01 -7.23 -16.98
N LEU A 87 7.74 -6.78 -16.95
CA LEU A 87 7.02 -6.52 -15.70
C LEU A 87 6.85 -7.80 -14.88
N PHE A 88 6.48 -8.90 -15.52
CA PHE A 88 6.34 -10.20 -14.87
C PHE A 88 7.68 -10.66 -14.25
N LEU A 89 8.78 -10.57 -15.01
CA LEU A 89 10.10 -10.96 -14.52
C LEU A 89 10.55 -10.10 -13.33
N LYS A 90 10.37 -8.77 -13.41
CA LYS A 90 10.69 -7.85 -12.31
C LYS A 90 9.82 -8.11 -11.08
N GLY A 91 8.51 -8.28 -11.26
CA GLY A 91 7.58 -8.60 -10.18
C GLY A 91 7.94 -9.93 -9.51
N ARG A 92 8.27 -10.95 -10.31
CA ARG A 92 8.72 -12.25 -9.81
C ARG A 92 10.04 -12.16 -9.03
N ALA A 93 10.99 -11.34 -9.48
CA ALA A 93 12.24 -11.11 -8.77
C ALA A 93 12.00 -10.39 -7.44
N GLY A 94 11.15 -9.35 -7.43
CA GLY A 94 10.76 -8.63 -6.21
C GLY A 94 10.11 -9.55 -5.18
N MET A 95 9.16 -10.40 -5.59
CA MET A 95 8.52 -11.37 -4.69
C MET A 95 9.50 -12.39 -4.09
N LYS A 96 10.57 -12.76 -4.81
CA LYS A 96 11.61 -13.64 -4.28
C LYS A 96 12.52 -12.95 -3.26
N ALA A 97 12.65 -11.63 -3.33
CA ALA A 97 13.50 -10.85 -2.44
C ALA A 97 12.80 -10.47 -1.11
N VAL A 98 11.46 -10.56 -1.06
CA VAL A 98 10.70 -10.37 0.17
C VAL A 98 10.75 -11.67 0.97
N SER A 99 11.61 -11.75 1.99
CA SER A 99 11.51 -12.84 2.96
C SER A 99 10.27 -12.61 3.84
N PRO A 100 9.30 -13.54 3.89
CA PRO A 100 8.10 -13.37 4.71
C PRO A 100 8.40 -13.54 6.21
N LYS A 101 9.59 -14.05 6.56
CA LYS A 101 10.01 -14.24 7.95
C LYS A 101 10.92 -13.08 8.34
N PRO A 102 10.47 -12.17 9.23
CA PRO A 102 11.39 -11.25 9.88
C PRO A 102 12.34 -12.07 10.75
N GLU A 103 13.48 -12.44 10.19
CA GLU A 103 14.49 -13.31 10.84
C GLU A 103 14.88 -12.75 12.21
N ARG A 104 15.00 -11.42 12.29
CA ARG A 104 15.27 -10.67 13.52
C ARG A 104 14.18 -10.82 14.57
N THR A 105 12.90 -10.70 14.21
CA THR A 105 11.78 -10.86 15.15
C THR A 105 11.68 -12.28 15.67
N VAL A 106 11.97 -13.28 14.83
CA VAL A 106 11.99 -14.69 15.25
C VAL A 106 13.15 -14.98 16.20
N GLU A 107 14.32 -14.37 15.97
CA GLU A 107 15.48 -14.45 16.87
C GLU A 107 15.19 -13.83 18.24
N THR A 108 14.67 -12.60 18.27
CA THR A 108 14.35 -11.91 19.52
C THR A 108 13.26 -12.64 20.33
N MET A 109 12.28 -13.25 19.66
CA MET A 109 11.28 -14.09 20.36
C MET A 109 11.88 -15.38 20.93
N LYS A 110 12.85 -16.00 20.25
CA LYS A 110 13.57 -17.17 20.77
C LYS A 110 14.44 -16.81 21.96
N GLU A 111 15.14 -15.68 21.90
CA GLU A 111 16.01 -15.18 22.97
C GLU A 111 15.20 -14.81 24.22
N ASN A 112 14.08 -14.10 24.05
CA ASN A 112 13.14 -13.79 25.14
C ASN A 112 12.53 -15.07 25.75
N ALA A 113 12.20 -16.07 24.93
CA ALA A 113 11.69 -17.35 25.42
C ALA A 113 12.76 -18.17 26.16
N GLN A 114 14.03 -18.06 25.77
CA GLN A 114 15.15 -18.68 26.49
C GLN A 114 15.40 -18.00 27.84
N TRP A 115 15.39 -16.67 27.90
CA TRP A 115 15.53 -15.92 29.16
C TRP A 115 14.40 -16.23 30.14
N ALA A 116 13.15 -16.34 29.66
CA ALA A 116 12.01 -16.72 30.48
C ALA A 116 12.06 -18.17 31.02
N ARG A 117 12.78 -19.08 30.32
CA ARG A 117 12.96 -20.47 30.76
C ARG A 117 14.08 -20.64 31.77
N HIS A 118 15.08 -19.74 31.79
CA HIS A 118 16.21 -19.79 32.72
C HIS A 118 16.34 -18.44 33.43
N PRO A 119 15.40 -18.10 34.35
CA PRO A 119 15.57 -16.94 35.21
C PRO A 119 16.77 -17.21 36.12
N THR A 120 17.91 -16.61 35.79
CA THR A 120 19.07 -16.57 36.69
C THR A 120 18.62 -15.91 37.99
N LYS A 121 18.66 -16.68 39.08
CA LYS A 121 18.44 -16.19 40.44
C LYS A 121 19.46 -15.12 40.82
#